data_AF-A0A7L3UTG3-F1
#
_entry.id   AF-A0A7L3UTG3-F1
#
_cell.length_a   1.000
_cell.length_b   1.000
_cell.length_c   1.000
_cell.angle_alpha   90.00
_cell.angle_beta   90.00
_cell.angle_gamma   90.00
#
_symmetry.space_group_name_H-M   'P 1'
#
loop_
_entity.id
_entity.type
_entity.pdbx_description
1 polymer ?
#
loop_
_entity_poly.entity_id
_entity_poly.type
_entity_poly.pdbx_seq_one_letter_code
_entity_poly.pdbx_strand_id
1 'polypeptide(L)'
;LGFPCTKSIRLTNCSVVPVTFKLRMSNNGTQPAVDSLDQIRKEGDPSWRKGIHFYVEPREFKMNPSQGTILPQGHQDIEVTLCSNTVMEFYRRLLVDLEGIAEEVASVVIKARCLVPELNVYPQILLYHECHLKVPYERKLFIRNLSNLPGCYGLIPQKRKDDSPVLYSSPKPCGIVQPYGTAEIPVIIEVQTLGEHRTKAL
;
A
#
# COMPACT_ATOMS: atom_id res chain seq x y z
N LEU A 1 2.21 0.39 -2.70
CA LEU A 1 0.83 0.81 -2.36
C LEU A 1 0.85 1.69 -1.14
N GLY A 2 -0.16 2.53 -1.00
CA GLY A 2 -0.32 3.45 0.11
C GLY A 2 -1.10 2.84 1.27
N PHE A 3 -0.96 3.48 2.43
CA PHE A 3 -1.73 3.19 3.62
C PHE A 3 -2.98 4.07 3.63
N PRO A 4 -4.18 3.54 3.93
CA PRO A 4 -5.40 4.33 3.98
C PRO A 4 -5.27 5.50 4.97
N CYS A 5 -5.65 6.70 4.52
CA CYS A 5 -5.68 7.90 5.37
C CYS A 5 -7.07 8.52 5.32
N THR A 6 -7.69 8.69 6.50
CA THR A 6 -9.06 9.24 6.63
C THR A 6 -9.04 10.64 7.20
N LYS A 7 -9.84 11.54 6.62
CA LYS A 7 -10.17 12.86 7.14
C LYS A 7 -11.68 13.06 7.17
N SER A 8 -12.16 13.84 8.12
CA SER A 8 -13.59 14.14 8.24
C SER A 8 -13.89 15.52 7.67
N ILE A 9 -14.99 15.63 6.96
CA ILE A 9 -15.61 16.90 6.56
C ILE A 9 -17.06 16.93 7.07
N ARG A 10 -17.65 18.12 7.13
CA ARG A 10 -19.04 18.28 7.57
C ARG A 10 -19.89 18.88 6.45
N LEU A 11 -21.02 18.26 6.19
CA LEU A 11 -22.10 18.83 5.38
C LEU A 11 -23.17 19.38 6.30
N THR A 12 -23.66 20.59 6.03
CA THR A 12 -24.71 21.23 6.81
C THR A 12 -25.88 21.57 5.90
N ASN A 13 -27.09 21.13 6.27
CA ASN A 13 -28.31 21.52 5.59
C ASN A 13 -28.84 22.81 6.22
N CYS A 14 -28.63 23.94 5.55
CA CYS A 14 -29.14 25.24 5.99
C CYS A 14 -30.60 25.53 5.59
N SER A 15 -31.27 24.59 4.92
CA SER A 15 -32.65 24.77 4.46
C SER A 15 -33.68 24.37 5.52
N VAL A 16 -34.94 24.73 5.28
CA VAL A 16 -36.09 24.37 6.12
C VAL A 16 -36.72 23.03 5.76
N VAL A 17 -36.18 22.32 4.76
CA VAL A 17 -36.66 21.01 4.30
C VAL A 17 -35.53 19.96 4.37
N PRO A 18 -35.85 18.66 4.47
CA PRO A 18 -34.84 17.61 4.36
C PRO A 18 -34.16 17.63 2.99
N VAL A 19 -32.86 17.36 2.97
CA VAL A 19 -32.06 17.33 1.73
C VAL A 19 -31.34 16.00 1.61
N THR A 20 -31.59 15.28 0.50
CA THR A 20 -30.87 14.03 0.18
C THR A 20 -29.67 14.35 -0.68
N PHE A 21 -28.48 13.99 -0.20
CA PHE A 21 -27.21 14.24 -0.87
C PHE A 21 -26.63 12.95 -1.44
N LYS A 22 -25.84 13.10 -2.50
CA LYS A 22 -24.96 12.06 -3.05
C LYS A 22 -23.58 12.66 -3.30
N LEU A 23 -22.54 11.92 -2.94
CA LEU A 23 -21.16 12.35 -3.08
C LEU A 23 -20.48 11.68 -4.27
N ARG A 24 -19.75 12.46 -5.05
CA ARG A 24 -18.89 12.00 -6.13
C ARG A 24 -17.50 12.60 -5.99
N MET A 25 -16.49 11.87 -6.44
CA MET A 25 -15.13 12.40 -6.52
C MET A 25 -14.77 12.54 -8.00
N SER A 26 -14.31 13.72 -8.41
CA SER A 26 -13.84 13.95 -9.78
C SER A 26 -12.68 13.01 -10.11
N ASN A 27 -12.65 12.35 -11.26
CA ASN A 27 -11.52 11.52 -11.72
C ASN A 27 -11.01 10.51 -10.67
N ASN A 28 -11.94 9.76 -10.09
CA ASN A 28 -11.67 8.79 -9.03
C ASN A 28 -11.66 7.34 -9.54
N GLY A 29 -11.34 7.10 -10.81
CA GLY A 29 -11.24 5.76 -11.36
C GLY A 29 -12.48 4.87 -11.23
N THR A 30 -12.34 3.60 -11.61
CA THR A 30 -13.42 2.60 -11.58
C THR A 30 -13.02 1.29 -10.92
N GLN A 31 -11.74 0.90 -10.99
CA GLN A 31 -11.25 -0.29 -10.30
C GLN A 31 -11.18 -0.06 -8.80
N PRO A 32 -11.33 -1.08 -7.94
CA PRO A 32 -11.10 -0.91 -6.51
C PRO A 32 -9.64 -0.52 -6.24
N ALA A 33 -9.43 0.40 -5.30
CA ALA A 33 -8.09 0.63 -4.76
C ALA A 33 -7.57 -0.62 -4.07
N VAL A 34 -6.26 -0.84 -4.19
CA VAL A 34 -5.54 -1.92 -3.50
C VAL A 34 -4.64 -1.29 -2.45
N ASP A 35 -4.70 -1.74 -1.20
CA ASP A 35 -3.88 -1.15 -0.14
C ASP A 35 -2.63 -1.97 0.19
N SER A 36 -1.80 -1.41 1.07
CA SER A 36 -0.59 -2.06 1.59
C SER A 36 -0.85 -3.44 2.22
N LEU A 37 -2.01 -3.65 2.86
CA LEU A 37 -2.36 -4.93 3.49
C LEU A 37 -2.70 -5.98 2.43
N ASP A 38 -3.39 -5.59 1.37
CA ASP A 38 -3.66 -6.47 0.23
C ASP A 38 -2.36 -6.92 -0.46
N GLN A 39 -1.35 -6.05 -0.53
CA GLN A 39 -0.05 -6.37 -1.11
C GLN A 39 0.69 -7.47 -0.32
N ILE A 40 0.77 -7.31 1.00
CA ILE A 40 1.55 -8.23 1.85
C ILE A 40 0.87 -9.58 2.06
N ARG A 41 -0.44 -9.69 1.78
CA ARG A 41 -1.17 -10.97 1.82
C ARG A 41 -0.77 -11.91 0.68
N LYS A 42 -0.21 -11.37 -0.40
CA LYS A 42 0.20 -12.14 -1.58
C LYS A 42 1.70 -12.36 -1.56
N GLU A 43 2.12 -13.41 -0.87
CA GLU A 43 3.53 -13.79 -0.82
C GLU A 43 4.06 -14.09 -2.23
N GLY A 44 5.22 -13.53 -2.57
CA GLY A 44 5.84 -13.72 -3.87
C GLY A 44 5.11 -13.06 -5.05
N ASP A 45 4.18 -12.14 -4.78
CA ASP A 45 3.50 -11.37 -5.82
C ASP A 45 4.52 -10.71 -6.78
N PRO A 46 4.40 -10.89 -8.10
CA PRO A 46 5.31 -10.28 -9.07
C PRO A 46 5.45 -8.76 -8.93
N SER A 47 4.47 -8.09 -8.32
CA SER A 47 4.51 -6.66 -8.04
C SER A 47 5.66 -6.23 -7.13
N TRP A 48 6.18 -7.11 -6.27
CA TRP A 48 7.38 -6.81 -5.47
C TRP A 48 8.61 -6.57 -6.36
N ARG A 49 8.65 -7.20 -7.54
CA ARG A 49 9.72 -7.06 -8.53
C ARG A 49 9.38 -6.04 -9.61
N LYS A 50 8.16 -6.07 -10.14
CA LYS A 50 7.75 -5.33 -11.34
C LYS A 50 7.00 -4.03 -11.05
N GLY A 51 6.67 -3.77 -9.79
CA GLY A 51 5.66 -2.77 -9.43
C GLY A 51 4.24 -3.25 -9.74
N ILE A 52 3.25 -2.51 -9.26
CA ILE A 52 1.85 -2.80 -9.54
C ILE A 52 1.45 -2.07 -10.81
N HIS A 53 0.84 -2.81 -11.73
CA HIS A 53 0.33 -2.26 -12.98
C HIS A 53 -1.19 -2.26 -12.96
N PHE A 54 -1.78 -1.08 -13.11
CA PHE A 54 -3.22 -0.91 -13.26
C PHE A 54 -3.56 -0.73 -14.74
N TYR A 55 -4.56 -1.47 -15.23
CA TYR A 55 -5.04 -1.31 -16.61
C TYR A 55 -6.00 -0.12 -16.75
N VAL A 56 -6.64 0.27 -15.65
CA VAL A 56 -7.55 1.43 -15.54
C VAL A 56 -7.29 2.09 -14.18
N GLU A 57 -7.48 3.40 -14.09
CA GLU A 57 -7.26 4.13 -12.83
C GLU A 57 -8.09 3.55 -11.67
N PRO A 58 -7.46 3.25 -10.52
CA PRO A 58 -8.15 2.77 -9.34
C PRO A 58 -8.93 3.89 -8.63
N ARG A 59 -9.92 3.46 -7.85
CA ARG A 59 -10.76 4.30 -7.00
C ARG A 59 -10.09 4.53 -5.66
N GLU A 60 -9.21 5.51 -5.65
CA GLU A 60 -8.35 5.84 -4.52
C GLU A 60 -9.10 6.59 -3.41
N PHE A 61 -10.26 7.20 -3.68
CA PHE A 61 -11.07 7.88 -2.67
C PHE A 61 -12.36 7.13 -2.35
N LYS A 62 -12.65 6.99 -1.07
CA LYS A 62 -13.92 6.45 -0.54
C LYS A 62 -14.55 7.46 0.42
N MET A 63 -15.86 7.64 0.30
CA MET A 63 -16.63 8.48 1.20
C MET A 63 -17.57 7.62 2.05
N ASN A 64 -17.70 7.95 3.34
CA ASN A 64 -18.56 7.25 4.26
C ASN A 64 -19.25 8.23 5.23
N PRO A 65 -20.59 8.39 5.18
CA PRO A 65 -21.48 7.87 4.14
C PRO A 65 -21.24 8.56 2.78
N SER A 66 -21.47 7.86 1.67
CA SER A 66 -21.40 8.46 0.32
C SER A 66 -22.72 9.09 -0.13
N GLN A 67 -23.81 8.85 0.59
CA GLN A 67 -25.14 9.38 0.33
C GLN A 67 -25.97 9.34 1.61
N GLY A 68 -27.01 10.15 1.71
CA GLY A 68 -27.91 10.16 2.85
C GLY A 68 -28.83 11.38 2.85
N THR A 69 -29.69 11.47 3.86
CA THR A 69 -30.62 12.61 4.01
C THR A 69 -30.28 13.39 5.27
N ILE A 70 -30.09 14.69 5.14
CA ILE A 70 -29.86 15.61 6.24
C ILE A 70 -31.16 16.36 6.53
N LEU A 71 -31.65 16.25 7.77
CA LEU A 71 -32.86 16.96 8.21
C LEU A 71 -32.68 18.49 8.17
N PRO A 72 -33.77 19.28 8.18
CA PRO A 72 -33.70 20.74 8.22
C PRO A 72 -32.79 21.22 9.34
N GLN A 73 -31.92 22.20 9.04
CA GLN A 73 -30.95 22.75 10.00
C GLN A 73 -29.96 21.72 10.61
N GLY A 74 -29.89 20.52 10.04
CA GLY A 74 -29.04 19.43 10.49
C GLY A 74 -27.65 19.43 9.85
N HIS A 75 -26.82 18.47 10.26
CA HIS A 75 -25.51 18.23 9.66
C HIS A 75 -25.19 16.74 9.60
N GLN A 76 -24.26 16.38 8.72
CA GLN A 76 -23.72 15.03 8.58
C GLN A 76 -22.20 15.12 8.43
N ASP A 77 -21.48 14.43 9.30
CA ASP A 77 -20.05 14.23 9.15
C ASP A 77 -19.79 13.11 8.13
N ILE A 78 -18.86 13.37 7.22
CA ILE A 78 -18.45 12.47 6.13
C ILE A 78 -16.98 12.16 6.31
N GLU A 79 -16.66 10.87 6.39
CA GLU A 79 -15.30 10.39 6.33
C GLU A 79 -14.86 10.28 4.87
N VAL A 80 -13.72 10.87 4.54
CA VAL A 80 -13.06 10.77 3.24
C VAL A 80 -11.76 10.01 3.44
N THR A 81 -11.67 8.82 2.88
CA THR A 81 -10.49 7.94 2.94
C THR A 81 -9.77 7.96 1.61
N LEU A 82 -8.47 8.26 1.63
CA LEU A 82 -7.55 8.09 0.50
C LEU A 82 -6.74 6.79 0.68
N CYS A 83 -6.86 5.88 -0.28
CA CYS A 83 -6.01 4.72 -0.48
C CYS A 83 -5.16 4.95 -1.74
N SER A 84 -3.96 5.51 -1.57
CA SER A 84 -3.09 5.84 -2.70
C SER A 84 -2.50 4.58 -3.34
N ASN A 85 -2.67 4.45 -4.64
CA ASN A 85 -2.08 3.41 -5.48
C ASN A 85 -0.89 3.96 -6.29
N THR A 86 -0.83 5.28 -6.46
CA THR A 86 0.21 5.97 -7.25
C THR A 86 0.96 7.00 -6.40
N VAL A 87 2.28 7.09 -6.58
CA VAL A 87 3.12 8.11 -5.95
C VAL A 87 2.93 9.41 -6.71
N MET A 88 1.98 10.22 -6.27
CA MET A 88 1.66 11.50 -6.92
C MET A 88 1.11 12.53 -5.94
N GLU A 89 0.96 13.74 -6.43
CA GLU A 89 0.12 14.75 -5.79
C GLU A 89 -1.30 14.65 -6.33
N PHE A 90 -2.24 14.46 -5.40
CA PHE A 90 -3.66 14.45 -5.69
C PHE A 90 -4.20 15.86 -5.64
N TYR A 91 -4.90 16.23 -6.70
CA TYR A 91 -5.80 17.38 -6.75
C TYR A 91 -7.14 16.88 -7.26
N ARG A 92 -8.13 16.77 -6.37
CA ARG A 92 -9.45 16.19 -6.66
C ARG A 92 -10.55 17.05 -6.04
N ARG A 93 -11.72 17.07 -6.67
CA ARG A 93 -12.92 17.74 -6.14
C ARG A 93 -13.88 16.69 -5.62
N LEU A 94 -14.22 16.79 -4.34
CA LEU A 94 -15.39 16.14 -3.81
C LEU A 94 -16.60 17.00 -4.19
N LEU A 95 -17.50 16.41 -4.96
CA LEU A 95 -18.71 17.03 -5.48
C LEU A 95 -19.90 16.56 -4.66
N VAL A 96 -20.78 17.50 -4.33
CA VAL A 96 -22.03 17.24 -3.63
C VAL A 96 -23.17 17.44 -4.61
N ASP A 97 -23.96 16.39 -4.83
CA ASP A 97 -25.20 16.45 -5.58
C ASP A 97 -26.38 16.42 -4.61
N LEU A 98 -27.48 17.06 -5.00
CA LEU A 98 -28.78 16.91 -4.35
C LEU A 98 -29.68 16.06 -5.22
N GLU A 99 -30.08 14.90 -4.70
CA GLU A 99 -30.83 13.91 -5.45
C GLU A 99 -32.17 14.47 -5.96
N GLY A 100 -32.40 14.38 -7.28
CA GLY A 100 -33.60 14.89 -7.93
C GLY A 100 -33.69 16.42 -8.04
N ILE A 101 -32.68 17.16 -7.56
CA ILE A 101 -32.68 18.63 -7.57
C ILE A 101 -31.60 19.16 -8.51
N ALA A 102 -30.32 18.89 -8.22
CA ALA A 102 -29.20 19.42 -8.99
C ALA A 102 -27.91 18.65 -8.69
N GLU A 103 -27.05 18.54 -9.71
CA GLU A 103 -25.70 18.01 -9.58
C GLU A 103 -24.70 19.13 -9.27
N GLU A 104 -23.62 18.79 -8.57
CA GLU A 104 -22.48 19.69 -8.28
C GLU A 104 -22.87 21.00 -7.58
N VAL A 105 -23.85 20.95 -6.66
CA VAL A 105 -24.32 22.14 -5.92
C VAL A 105 -23.25 22.75 -5.00
N ALA A 106 -22.27 21.95 -4.60
CA ALA A 106 -21.13 22.37 -3.81
C ALA A 106 -19.92 21.47 -4.12
N SER A 107 -18.71 21.99 -3.86
CA SER A 107 -17.50 21.19 -3.98
C SER A 107 -16.44 21.56 -2.95
N VAL A 108 -15.62 20.58 -2.57
CA VAL A 108 -14.45 20.74 -1.72
C VAL A 108 -13.23 20.21 -2.46
N VAL A 109 -12.18 21.02 -2.54
CA VAL A 109 -10.90 20.59 -3.13
C VAL A 109 -10.11 19.80 -2.10
N ILE A 110 -9.72 18.58 -2.47
CA ILE A 110 -8.85 17.71 -1.69
C ILE A 110 -7.47 17.71 -2.33
N LYS A 111 -6.47 18.06 -1.52
CA LYS A 111 -5.05 17.99 -1.87
C LYS A 111 -4.39 16.93 -1.00
N ALA A 112 -3.64 16.03 -1.61
CA ALA A 112 -2.81 15.07 -0.89
C ALA A 112 -1.46 14.88 -1.59
N ARG A 113 -0.42 14.63 -0.80
CA ARG A 113 0.92 14.30 -1.32
C ARG A 113 1.28 12.91 -0.84
N CYS A 114 1.52 12.01 -1.77
CA CYS A 114 1.87 10.63 -1.46
C CYS A 114 3.38 10.44 -1.54
N LEU A 115 3.97 9.98 -0.44
CA LEU A 115 5.40 9.81 -0.27
C LEU A 115 5.73 8.34 -0.08
N VAL A 116 6.88 7.92 -0.60
CA VAL A 116 7.42 6.57 -0.38
C VAL A 116 8.53 6.68 0.67
N PRO A 117 8.45 5.95 1.79
CA PRO A 117 9.53 5.94 2.76
C PRO A 117 10.73 5.20 2.19
N GLU A 118 11.92 5.78 2.33
CA GLU A 118 13.17 5.08 2.05
C GLU A 118 13.46 4.07 3.18
N LEU A 119 13.70 2.82 2.81
CA LEU A 119 13.97 1.73 3.74
C LEU A 119 15.41 1.26 3.61
N ASN A 120 16.11 1.10 4.73
CA ASN A 120 17.51 0.68 4.76
C ASN A 120 17.61 -0.80 5.10
N VAL A 121 18.25 -1.58 4.22
CA VAL A 121 18.52 -3.01 4.47
C VAL A 121 19.89 -3.17 5.13
N TYR A 122 20.00 -4.03 6.14
CA TYR A 122 21.28 -4.43 6.72
C TYR A 122 21.23 -5.85 7.31
N PRO A 123 22.35 -6.62 7.29
CA PRO A 123 23.55 -6.35 6.53
C PRO A 123 23.28 -6.42 5.02
N GLN A 124 24.07 -5.70 4.23
CA GLN A 124 23.97 -5.72 2.76
C GLN A 124 24.48 -7.04 2.15
N ILE A 125 25.26 -7.81 2.92
CA ILE A 125 25.84 -9.09 2.52
C ILE A 125 25.66 -10.08 3.69
N LEU A 126 25.07 -11.23 3.42
CA LEU A 126 25.07 -12.37 4.34
C LEU A 126 26.23 -13.30 3.97
N LEU A 127 27.27 -13.30 4.79
CA LEU A 127 28.44 -14.15 4.59
C LEU A 127 28.26 -15.50 5.27
N TYR A 128 28.42 -16.59 4.52
CA TYR A 128 28.46 -17.95 5.03
C TYR A 128 29.83 -18.53 4.69
N HIS A 129 30.45 -19.24 5.64
CA HIS A 129 31.81 -19.75 5.49
C HIS A 129 31.79 -21.23 5.10
N GLU A 130 31.36 -22.10 6.02
CA GLU A 130 31.32 -23.55 5.81
C GLU A 130 29.87 -24.02 5.78
N CYS A 131 29.35 -24.22 4.57
CA CYS A 131 28.01 -24.76 4.34
C CYS A 131 28.09 -26.19 3.79
N HIS A 132 27.29 -27.08 4.37
CA HIS A 132 27.13 -28.44 3.89
C HIS A 132 26.08 -28.48 2.78
N LEU A 133 26.29 -29.37 1.80
CA LEU A 133 25.34 -29.55 0.71
C LEU A 133 23.98 -30.00 1.25
N LYS A 134 22.91 -29.41 0.73
CA LYS A 134 21.51 -29.74 1.05
C LYS A 134 21.14 -29.59 2.54
N VAL A 135 21.88 -28.73 3.26
CA VAL A 135 21.57 -28.35 4.64
C VAL A 135 21.07 -26.90 4.65
N PRO A 136 19.92 -26.62 5.26
CA PRO A 136 19.40 -25.26 5.37
C PRO A 136 20.14 -24.47 6.46
N TYR A 137 20.51 -23.23 6.15
CA TYR A 137 21.12 -22.28 7.09
C TYR A 137 20.31 -21.00 7.16
N GLU A 138 19.87 -20.63 8.36
CA GLU A 138 19.15 -19.38 8.59
C GLU A 138 20.10 -18.24 9.02
N ARG A 139 19.93 -17.07 8.42
CA ARG A 139 20.44 -15.79 8.93
C ARG A 139 19.38 -14.71 8.80
N LYS A 140 19.61 -13.57 9.45
CA LYS A 140 18.66 -12.47 9.51
C LYS A 140 19.12 -11.29 8.69
N LEU A 141 18.21 -10.77 7.86
CA LEU A 141 18.26 -9.41 7.32
C LEU A 141 17.35 -8.52 8.15
N PHE A 142 17.68 -7.25 8.20
CA PHE A 142 16.91 -6.23 8.88
C PHE A 142 16.56 -5.13 7.89
N ILE A 143 15.32 -4.66 7.97
CA ILE A 143 14.85 -3.48 7.24
C ILE A 143 14.54 -2.41 8.27
N ARG A 144 15.32 -1.33 8.24
CA ARG A 144 15.11 -0.16 9.07
C ARG A 144 14.29 0.87 8.32
N ASN A 145 13.29 1.39 8.98
CA ASN A 145 12.55 2.56 8.53
C ASN A 145 12.97 3.75 9.39
N LEU A 146 13.56 4.78 8.76
CA LEU A 146 13.96 6.00 9.45
C LEU A 146 12.95 7.13 9.29
N SER A 147 11.87 6.90 8.53
CA SER A 147 10.84 7.88 8.27
C SER A 147 9.70 7.82 9.30
N ASN A 148 8.88 8.86 9.29
CA ASN A 148 7.63 8.93 10.05
C ASN A 148 6.43 8.24 9.35
N LEU A 149 6.66 7.59 8.20
CA LEU A 149 5.62 6.90 7.44
C LEU A 149 5.87 5.39 7.49
N PRO A 150 4.83 4.55 7.60
CA PRO A 150 4.99 3.11 7.47
C PRO A 150 5.45 2.73 6.06
N GLY A 151 6.25 1.67 5.94
CA GLY A 151 6.76 1.17 4.67
C GLY A 151 6.43 -0.30 4.47
N CYS A 152 6.18 -0.69 3.23
CA CYS A 152 6.03 -2.11 2.85
C CYS A 152 7.36 -2.65 2.34
N TYR A 153 7.65 -3.91 2.66
CA TYR A 153 8.80 -4.62 2.13
C TYR A 153 8.42 -6.00 1.61
N GLY A 154 9.19 -6.50 0.64
CA GLY A 154 9.07 -7.83 0.10
C GLY A 154 10.43 -8.35 -0.37
N LEU A 155 10.82 -9.52 0.12
CA LEU A 155 11.94 -10.31 -0.36
C LEU A 155 11.55 -10.87 -1.73
N ILE A 156 12.34 -10.54 -2.73
CA ILE A 156 12.03 -10.91 -4.09
C ILE A 156 12.32 -12.41 -4.27
N PRO A 157 11.33 -13.22 -4.73
CA PRO A 157 11.52 -14.65 -4.92
C PRO A 157 12.65 -14.96 -5.91
N GLN A 158 13.43 -15.98 -5.58
CA GLN A 158 14.49 -16.49 -6.45
C GLN A 158 13.89 -17.13 -7.71
N LYS A 159 14.44 -16.79 -8.88
CA LYS A 159 14.18 -17.55 -10.10
C LYS A 159 14.98 -18.85 -10.05
N ARG A 160 14.33 -19.95 -9.68
CA ARG A 160 14.98 -21.27 -9.62
C ARG A 160 15.26 -21.80 -11.02
N LYS A 161 16.47 -22.31 -11.20
CA LYS A 161 16.91 -23.15 -12.33
C LYS A 161 17.47 -24.45 -11.77
N ASP A 162 17.44 -25.52 -12.55
CA ASP A 162 17.91 -26.85 -12.11
C ASP A 162 19.39 -26.85 -11.66
N ASP A 163 20.19 -25.91 -12.16
CA ASP A 163 21.61 -25.73 -11.87
C ASP A 163 21.90 -24.63 -10.82
N SER A 164 20.88 -24.14 -10.10
CA SER A 164 21.08 -23.05 -9.13
C SER A 164 22.00 -23.50 -7.98
N PRO A 165 23.19 -22.90 -7.80
CA PRO A 165 24.17 -23.40 -6.84
C PRO A 165 23.77 -23.18 -5.38
N VAL A 166 22.92 -22.19 -5.12
CA VAL A 166 22.37 -21.85 -3.80
C VAL A 166 20.91 -21.50 -3.97
N LEU A 167 20.05 -22.11 -3.16
CA LEU A 167 18.64 -21.75 -3.04
C LEU A 167 18.44 -20.83 -1.85
N TYR A 168 17.57 -19.82 -1.96
CA TYR A 168 17.14 -19.01 -0.82
C TYR A 168 15.62 -18.90 -0.71
N SER A 169 15.15 -18.77 0.52
CA SER A 169 13.75 -18.52 0.87
C SER A 169 13.65 -17.74 2.17
N SER A 170 12.44 -17.32 2.51
CA SER A 170 12.13 -16.73 3.81
C SER A 170 10.75 -17.20 4.25
N PRO A 171 10.57 -17.61 5.52
CA PRO A 171 9.24 -17.85 6.08
C PRO A 171 8.46 -16.56 6.35
N LYS A 172 9.09 -15.39 6.21
CA LYS A 172 8.46 -14.07 6.35
C LYS A 172 8.92 -13.16 5.22
N PRO A 173 8.54 -13.46 3.96
CA PRO A 173 9.10 -12.80 2.80
C PRO A 173 8.64 -11.35 2.67
N CYS A 174 7.47 -10.97 3.18
CA CYS A 174 6.97 -9.60 3.09
C CYS A 174 6.34 -9.12 4.40
N GLY A 175 6.13 -7.81 4.49
CA GLY A 175 5.49 -7.21 5.64
C GLY A 175 5.49 -5.69 5.62
N ILE A 176 5.03 -5.12 6.74
CA ILE A 176 5.04 -3.68 7.00
C ILE A 176 6.07 -3.38 8.09
N VAL A 177 6.94 -2.42 7.84
CA VAL A 177 7.80 -1.81 8.84
C VAL A 177 7.19 -0.48 9.29
N GLN A 178 6.92 -0.37 10.59
CA GLN A 178 6.30 0.83 11.18
C GLN A 178 7.25 2.04 11.13
N PRO A 179 6.72 3.27 11.28
CA PRO A 179 7.55 4.47 11.43
C PRO A 179 8.65 4.28 12.46
N TYR A 180 9.87 4.68 12.13
CA TYR A 180 11.05 4.54 13.00
C TYR A 180 11.34 3.10 13.47
N GLY A 181 10.72 2.10 12.85
CA GLY A 181 10.80 0.70 13.23
C GLY A 181 11.90 -0.07 12.51
N THR A 182 12.08 -1.32 12.95
CA THR A 182 12.93 -2.30 12.27
C THR A 182 12.17 -3.61 12.11
N ALA A 183 12.15 -4.15 10.89
CA ALA A 183 11.61 -5.46 10.60
C ALA A 183 12.75 -6.47 10.44
N GLU A 184 12.61 -7.64 11.08
CA GLU A 184 13.50 -8.77 10.89
C GLU A 184 12.94 -9.71 9.81
N ILE A 185 13.83 -10.13 8.91
CA ILE A 185 13.56 -11.06 7.82
C ILE A 185 14.51 -12.26 7.96
N PRO A 186 14.02 -13.41 8.44
CA PRO A 186 14.79 -14.65 8.39
C PRO A 186 14.98 -15.08 6.93
N VAL A 187 16.20 -15.34 6.53
CA VAL A 187 16.60 -15.85 5.21
C VAL A 187 17.22 -17.21 5.40
N ILE A 188 16.61 -18.21 4.78
CA ILE A 188 17.10 -19.58 4.77
C ILE A 188 17.82 -19.77 3.44
N ILE A 189 19.05 -20.26 3.48
CA ILE A 189 19.80 -20.67 2.30
C ILE A 189 20.07 -22.17 2.32
N GLU A 190 20.16 -22.79 1.15
CA GLU A 190 20.59 -24.18 1.00
C GLU A 190 21.55 -24.29 -0.19
N VAL A 191 22.77 -24.75 0.08
CA VAL A 191 23.81 -24.91 -0.95
C VAL A 191 23.61 -26.22 -1.71
N GLN A 192 23.53 -26.15 -3.04
CA GLN A 192 23.27 -27.28 -3.93
C GLN A 192 24.54 -27.88 -4.53
N THR A 193 25.59 -27.08 -4.69
CA THR A 193 26.84 -27.48 -5.37
C THR A 193 28.07 -27.05 -4.59
N LEU A 194 29.19 -27.75 -4.78
CA LEU A 194 30.46 -27.41 -4.13
C LEU A 194 31.07 -26.14 -4.72
N GLY A 195 31.91 -25.46 -3.94
CA GLY A 195 32.63 -24.25 -4.36
C GLY A 195 32.16 -22.96 -3.67
N GLU A 196 32.79 -21.85 -4.02
CA GLU A 196 32.42 -20.52 -3.56
C GLU A 196 31.31 -19.94 -4.44
N HIS A 197 30.21 -19.54 -3.82
CA HIS A 197 29.02 -19.08 -4.52
C HIS A 197 28.58 -17.69 -4.08
N ARG A 198 28.07 -16.91 -5.03
CA ARG A 198 27.45 -15.61 -4.77
C ARG A 198 26.08 -15.52 -5.41
N THR A 199 25.05 -15.39 -4.59
CA THR A 199 23.66 -15.23 -5.05
C THR A 199 23.15 -13.83 -4.68
N LYS A 200 22.49 -13.17 -5.64
CA LYS A 200 21.84 -11.88 -5.43
C LYS A 200 20.34 -12.07 -5.22
N ALA A 201 19.81 -11.48 -4.15
CA ALA A 201 18.37 -11.24 -4.01
C ALA A 201 18.07 -9.85 -4.59
N LEU A 202 17.67 -9.81 -5.86
CA LEU A 202 17.24 -8.61 -6.60
C LEU A 202 15.83 -8.80 -7.15
#